data_AF-A0A4V1X557-F1
#
_entry.id   AF-A0A4V1X557-F1
#
_cell.length_a   1.000
_cell.length_b   1.000
_cell.length_c   1.000
_cell.angle_alpha   90.00
_cell.angle_beta   90.00
_cell.angle_gamma   90.00
#
_symmetry.space_group_name_H-M   'P 1'
#
loop_
_entity.id
_entity.type
_entity.pdbx_description
1 polymer ?
#
loop_
_entity_poly.entity_id
_entity_poly.type
_entity_poly.pdbx_seq_one_letter_code
_entity_poly.pdbx_strand_id
1 'polypeptide(L)'
;MVLAMADDSLPYDGVAYNSEKYESRVHRELEADEAESTFQDSRIDEGDSDGVQLLQLSPLAQLVDDLTFNMVNIPAPPWFINLDFGAVFAERPSYDSIAACSPLTFPPNLYEVFTSSTPPSIDYFKSLPPATPTLWGIYAIVMAKSGCEDGLYIGSGTNSDHGVLVRVNQYKPGGSALPRFVKRAFEQGYHVAHRGLLCSSPLPTPGLAPRVRARFLALEALFTALFFASIPAITDSYFEHLLLWERDIVTWKPLCSHLPLNEGIMGDLHMSIEELELVAAKRRERASSPTRLAVFARRSARNREEAKATGMYHCDVCDIDLQGPLALDKHLKSTWHADRVAGVPIPDPHKYNDNLKAQRAARKANKEHWCSVCNKGFGEDWSLTRHKEGTRHKARAKKAREKKARSKGLSEKGLSGL
;
A
#
# COMPACT_ATOMS: atom_id res chain seq x y z
N MET A 1 -4.74 -20.32 -27.35
CA MET A 1 -5.76 -19.78 -28.28
C MET A 1 -6.77 -19.01 -27.43
N VAL A 2 -6.57 -17.70 -27.28
CA VAL A 2 -7.49 -16.83 -26.53
C VAL A 2 -8.72 -16.65 -27.42
N LEU A 3 -9.90 -17.09 -26.97
CA LEU A 3 -11.14 -16.72 -27.63
C LEU A 3 -11.22 -15.19 -27.63
N ALA A 4 -11.14 -14.61 -28.83
CA ALA A 4 -11.33 -13.20 -29.06
C ALA A 4 -12.79 -12.86 -28.73
N MET A 5 -13.05 -12.48 -27.48
CA MET A 5 -14.32 -11.89 -27.08
C MET A 5 -14.32 -10.43 -27.58
N ALA A 6 -14.92 -10.25 -28.77
CA ALA A 6 -15.16 -8.98 -29.43
C ALA A 6 -16.44 -8.30 -28.91
N ASP A 7 -16.66 -8.32 -27.58
CA ASP A 7 -17.85 -7.73 -26.97
C ASP A 7 -17.50 -6.61 -25.96
N ASP A 8 -18.32 -5.57 -25.94
CA ASP A 8 -18.14 -4.29 -25.23
C ASP A 8 -18.43 -4.37 -23.72
N SER A 9 -18.51 -5.58 -23.16
CA SER A 9 -18.79 -5.88 -21.76
C SER A 9 -17.51 -6.29 -20.98
N LEU A 10 -17.52 -6.11 -19.65
CA LEU A 10 -16.55 -6.85 -18.79
C LEU A 10 -16.86 -8.34 -18.96
N PRO A 11 -15.85 -9.21 -19.16
CA PRO A 11 -16.15 -10.56 -19.56
C PRO A 11 -16.77 -11.35 -18.41
N TYR A 12 -17.81 -12.11 -18.79
CA TYR A 12 -18.24 -13.39 -18.23
C TYR A 12 -19.53 -13.38 -17.38
N ASP A 13 -20.59 -13.93 -17.97
CA ASP A 13 -21.92 -14.22 -17.44
C ASP A 13 -22.16 -15.71 -17.16
N GLY A 14 -21.09 -16.49 -17.00
CA GLY A 14 -21.14 -17.81 -16.36
C GLY A 14 -21.60 -18.95 -17.26
N VAL A 15 -20.66 -19.81 -17.66
CA VAL A 15 -20.93 -21.24 -17.75
C VAL A 15 -19.87 -21.95 -16.90
N ALA A 16 -20.24 -22.22 -15.65
CA ALA A 16 -19.38 -22.91 -14.70
C ALA A 16 -18.88 -24.24 -15.25
N TYR A 17 -17.66 -24.57 -14.88
CA TYR A 17 -17.11 -25.92 -14.96
C TYR A 17 -18.11 -26.89 -14.31
N ASN A 18 -18.33 -28.06 -14.92
CA ASN A 18 -19.25 -29.05 -14.37
C ASN A 18 -18.59 -29.75 -13.16
N SER A 19 -18.78 -29.23 -11.94
CA SER A 19 -18.25 -29.80 -10.69
C SER A 19 -19.35 -30.44 -9.84
N GLU A 20 -19.73 -31.68 -10.15
CA GLU A 20 -20.28 -32.53 -9.09
C GLU A 20 -19.09 -33.05 -8.27
N LYS A 21 -18.84 -32.38 -7.13
CA LYS A 21 -17.80 -32.62 -6.09
C LYS A 21 -16.35 -32.25 -6.46
N TYR A 22 -16.01 -30.96 -6.41
CA TYR A 22 -14.61 -30.56 -6.14
C TYR A 22 -14.32 -30.71 -4.64
N GLU A 23 -13.20 -31.35 -4.29
CA GLU A 23 -12.63 -31.34 -2.95
C GLU A 23 -11.19 -30.84 -3.04
N SER A 24 -10.86 -29.79 -2.27
CA SER A 24 -9.52 -29.20 -2.23
C SER A 24 -8.52 -30.21 -1.69
N ARG A 25 -7.55 -30.59 -2.55
CA ARG A 25 -6.45 -31.47 -2.14
C ARG A 25 -5.62 -30.85 -1.04
N VAL A 26 -5.39 -29.53 -1.11
CA VAL A 26 -4.60 -28.78 -0.14
C VAL A 26 -5.29 -28.80 1.23
N HIS A 27 -6.61 -28.57 1.31
CA HIS A 27 -7.32 -28.66 2.59
C HIS A 27 -7.27 -30.06 3.19
N ARG A 28 -7.41 -31.11 2.36
CA ARG A 28 -7.29 -32.50 2.83
C ARG A 28 -5.90 -32.81 3.41
N GLU A 29 -4.84 -32.33 2.78
CA GLU A 29 -3.46 -32.50 3.26
C GLU A 29 -3.25 -31.73 4.58
N LEU A 30 -3.75 -30.50 4.70
CA LEU A 30 -3.67 -29.72 5.94
C LEU A 30 -4.47 -30.35 7.09
N GLU A 31 -5.67 -30.88 6.83
CA GLU A 31 -6.47 -31.61 7.82
C GLU A 31 -5.79 -32.90 8.30
N ALA A 32 -5.09 -33.60 7.39
CA ALA A 32 -4.33 -34.81 7.73
C ALA A 32 -3.12 -34.49 8.63
N ASP A 33 -2.38 -33.43 8.31
CA ASP A 33 -1.24 -32.98 9.11
C ASP A 33 -1.67 -32.51 10.51
N GLU A 34 -2.80 -31.80 10.64
CA GLU A 34 -3.38 -31.44 11.95
C GLU A 34 -3.77 -32.68 12.75
N ALA A 35 -4.37 -33.70 12.11
CA ALA A 35 -4.74 -34.94 12.76
C ALA A 35 -3.50 -35.72 13.27
N GLU A 36 -2.40 -35.73 12.51
CA GLU A 36 -1.14 -36.40 12.86
C GLU A 36 -0.36 -35.64 13.94
N SER A 37 -0.43 -34.29 13.94
CA SER A 37 0.16 -33.42 14.98
C SER A 37 -0.43 -33.64 16.38
N THR A 38 -1.64 -34.19 16.51
CA THR A 38 -2.29 -34.42 17.81
C THR A 38 -1.75 -35.63 18.59
N PHE A 39 -0.69 -36.31 18.12
CA PHE A 39 -0.20 -37.55 18.75
C PHE A 39 1.33 -37.65 18.83
N GLN A 40 1.95 -37.01 19.83
CA GLN A 40 3.06 -37.53 20.66
C GLN A 40 3.59 -36.46 21.64
N ASP A 41 3.17 -36.55 22.90
CA ASP A 41 3.97 -36.06 24.04
C ASP A 41 5.04 -37.12 24.35
N SER A 42 6.21 -36.96 23.75
CA SER A 42 7.42 -37.65 24.19
C SER A 42 8.58 -36.66 24.22
N ARG A 43 8.85 -36.18 25.45
CA ARG A 43 10.10 -35.65 26.00
C ARG A 43 11.29 -35.69 25.02
N ILE A 44 11.75 -34.50 24.62
CA ILE A 44 13.00 -34.33 23.87
C ILE A 44 14.15 -34.24 24.87
N ASP A 45 15.12 -35.15 24.70
CA ASP A 45 16.43 -35.18 25.33
C ASP A 45 17.33 -34.11 24.69
N GLU A 46 17.93 -33.24 25.51
CA GLU A 46 18.83 -32.18 25.02
C GLU A 46 20.19 -32.78 24.65
N GLY A 47 20.40 -32.99 23.35
CA GLY A 47 21.64 -33.45 22.75
C GLY A 47 22.23 -32.44 21.77
N ASP A 48 23.40 -31.92 22.14
CA ASP A 48 24.31 -31.01 21.45
C ASP A 48 24.55 -31.35 19.95
N SER A 49 24.31 -30.39 19.05
CA SER A 49 24.98 -30.35 17.73
C SER A 49 25.00 -28.93 17.16
N ASP A 50 26.19 -28.51 16.69
CA ASP A 50 26.44 -27.32 15.90
C ASP A 50 25.61 -27.33 14.61
N GLY A 51 24.40 -26.76 14.68
CA GLY A 51 23.51 -26.54 13.55
C GLY A 51 23.22 -25.05 13.41
N VAL A 52 23.39 -24.51 12.21
CA VAL A 52 22.77 -23.25 11.81
C VAL A 52 21.29 -23.36 12.20
N GLN A 53 20.82 -22.53 13.15
CA GLN A 53 19.41 -22.48 13.50
C GLN A 53 18.63 -22.14 12.23
N LEU A 54 18.02 -23.16 11.61
CA LEU A 54 16.96 -22.98 10.64
C LEU A 54 15.91 -22.13 11.33
N LEU A 55 15.80 -20.86 10.94
CA LEU A 55 14.72 -20.00 11.39
C LEU A 55 13.43 -20.72 11.05
N GLN A 56 12.73 -21.23 12.07
CA GLN A 56 11.48 -21.93 11.90
C GLN A 56 10.49 -20.95 11.26
N LEU A 57 10.21 -21.15 9.98
CA LEU A 57 9.27 -20.33 9.23
C LEU A 57 7.89 -20.44 9.89
N SER A 58 7.08 -19.38 9.79
CA SER A 58 5.69 -19.51 10.20
C SER A 58 4.98 -20.55 9.32
N PRO A 59 4.00 -21.29 9.84
CA PRO A 59 3.24 -22.26 9.05
C PRO A 59 2.68 -21.66 7.75
N LEU A 60 2.24 -20.39 7.81
CA LEU A 60 1.79 -19.65 6.63
C LEU A 60 2.90 -19.40 5.60
N ALA A 61 4.10 -19.00 6.05
CA ALA A 61 5.21 -18.77 5.14
C ALA A 61 5.61 -20.06 4.43
N GLN A 62 5.69 -21.17 5.18
CA GLN A 62 5.97 -22.50 4.63
C GLN A 62 4.92 -22.91 3.60
N LEU A 63 3.63 -22.83 3.93
CA LEU A 63 2.52 -23.16 3.02
C LEU A 63 2.59 -22.33 1.72
N VAL A 64 2.79 -21.01 1.84
CA VAL A 64 2.90 -20.12 0.67
C VAL A 64 4.11 -20.49 -0.19
N ASP A 65 5.25 -20.77 0.42
CA ASP A 65 6.46 -21.14 -0.31
C ASP A 65 6.34 -22.51 -0.98
N ASP A 66 5.71 -23.49 -0.33
CA ASP A 66 5.42 -24.82 -0.88
C ASP A 66 4.50 -24.72 -2.11
N LEU A 67 3.37 -24.01 -1.98
CA LEU A 67 2.44 -23.80 -3.07
C LEU A 67 3.08 -23.01 -4.22
N THR A 68 3.93 -22.02 -3.91
CA THR A 68 4.63 -21.23 -4.92
C THR A 68 5.62 -22.10 -5.70
N PHE A 69 6.40 -22.92 -5.00
CA PHE A 69 7.34 -23.86 -5.62
C PHE A 69 6.61 -24.86 -6.51
N ASN A 70 5.49 -25.41 -6.03
CA ASN A 70 4.66 -26.32 -6.81
C ASN A 70 4.08 -25.63 -8.05
N MET A 71 3.59 -24.40 -7.94
CA MET A 71 3.01 -23.62 -9.04
C MET A 71 3.98 -23.42 -10.21
N VAL A 72 5.25 -23.14 -9.93
CA VAL A 72 6.26 -22.93 -10.99
C VAL A 72 6.84 -24.23 -11.55
N ASN A 73 6.57 -25.37 -10.92
CA ASN A 73 7.04 -26.69 -11.33
C ASN A 73 5.91 -27.63 -11.82
N ILE A 74 4.72 -27.08 -12.10
CA ILE A 74 3.63 -27.83 -12.70
C ILE A 74 4.07 -28.39 -14.06
N PRO A 75 3.65 -29.61 -14.45
CA PRO A 75 3.90 -30.17 -15.76
C PRO A 75 3.10 -29.42 -16.84
N ALA A 76 3.59 -28.26 -17.23
CA ALA A 76 2.99 -27.38 -18.23
C ALA A 76 3.99 -27.06 -19.36
N PRO A 77 3.49 -26.78 -20.57
CA PRO A 77 4.36 -26.49 -21.70
C PRO A 77 5.10 -25.14 -21.56
N PRO A 78 6.27 -24.96 -22.22
CA PRO A 78 7.12 -23.76 -22.06
C PRO A 78 6.49 -22.42 -22.48
N TRP A 79 5.39 -22.45 -23.25
CA TRP A 79 4.65 -21.22 -23.57
C TRP A 79 3.73 -20.77 -22.43
N PHE A 80 3.44 -21.65 -21.47
CA PHE A 80 2.64 -21.36 -20.28
C PHE A 80 3.53 -20.95 -19.09
N ILE A 81 4.62 -21.69 -18.85
CA ILE A 81 5.64 -21.36 -17.83
C ILE A 81 6.95 -21.05 -18.53
N ASN A 82 7.49 -19.86 -18.29
CA ASN A 82 8.79 -19.45 -18.79
C ASN A 82 9.89 -20.38 -18.23
N LEU A 83 10.77 -20.86 -19.11
CA LEU A 83 11.91 -21.73 -18.79
C LEU A 83 12.85 -21.12 -17.75
N ASP A 84 12.90 -19.79 -17.63
CA ASP A 84 13.70 -19.12 -16.61
C ASP A 84 13.28 -19.53 -15.19
N PHE A 85 12.00 -19.84 -14.95
CA PHE A 85 11.55 -20.39 -13.66
C PHE A 85 12.21 -21.74 -13.39
N GLY A 86 12.29 -22.63 -14.38
CA GLY A 86 13.01 -23.89 -14.27
C GLY A 86 14.51 -23.69 -14.05
N ALA A 87 15.11 -22.65 -14.65
CA ALA A 87 16.53 -22.34 -14.41
C ALA A 87 16.83 -21.87 -12.97
N VAL A 88 15.88 -21.21 -12.31
CA VAL A 88 16.08 -20.65 -10.95
C VAL A 88 15.51 -21.56 -9.86
N PHE A 89 14.41 -22.27 -10.14
CA PHE A 89 13.61 -23.02 -9.16
C PHE A 89 13.34 -24.47 -9.57
N ALA A 90 14.23 -25.10 -10.35
CA ALA A 90 14.15 -26.54 -10.64
C ALA A 90 14.14 -27.41 -9.38
N GLU A 91 14.94 -27.03 -8.37
CA GLU A 91 15.10 -27.80 -7.15
C GLU A 91 14.63 -27.01 -5.93
N ARG A 92 13.99 -27.71 -4.99
CA ARG A 92 13.45 -27.10 -3.78
C ARG A 92 14.50 -26.34 -2.95
N PRO A 93 15.72 -26.87 -2.71
CA PRO A 93 16.76 -26.13 -2.00
C PRO A 93 17.16 -24.80 -2.67
N SER A 94 17.11 -24.74 -4.01
CA SER A 94 17.41 -23.51 -4.75
C SER A 94 16.33 -22.44 -4.52
N TYR A 95 15.07 -22.84 -4.49
CA TYR A 95 13.96 -21.96 -4.11
C TYR A 95 14.10 -21.47 -2.65
N ASP A 96 14.34 -22.38 -1.71
CA ASP A 96 14.43 -22.07 -0.28
C ASP A 96 15.56 -21.10 0.03
N SER A 97 16.71 -21.23 -0.63
CA SER A 97 17.82 -20.29 -0.49
C SER A 97 17.40 -18.85 -0.87
N ILE A 98 16.64 -18.68 -1.94
CA ILE A 98 16.12 -17.37 -2.37
C ILE A 98 15.02 -16.88 -1.43
N ALA A 99 14.14 -17.77 -0.96
CA ALA A 99 13.10 -17.43 0.01
C ALA A 99 13.70 -16.93 1.34
N ALA A 100 14.76 -17.58 1.83
CA ALA A 100 15.49 -17.18 3.04
C ALA A 100 16.13 -15.79 2.92
N CYS A 101 16.62 -15.42 1.73
CA CYS A 101 17.15 -14.08 1.46
C CYS A 101 16.06 -13.01 1.26
N SER A 102 14.79 -13.39 1.15
CA SER A 102 13.67 -12.48 0.92
C SER A 102 12.46 -12.86 1.80
N PRO A 103 12.58 -12.86 3.13
CA PRO A 103 11.52 -13.33 4.01
C PRO A 103 10.21 -12.56 3.78
N LEU A 104 9.08 -13.28 3.81
CA LEU A 104 7.76 -12.70 3.58
C LEU A 104 7.13 -12.24 4.90
N THR A 105 6.55 -11.05 4.87
CA THR A 105 5.62 -10.54 5.87
C THR A 105 4.21 -10.55 5.30
N PHE A 106 3.27 -11.11 6.05
CA PHE A 106 1.88 -11.28 5.66
C PHE A 106 0.94 -10.37 6.47
N PRO A 107 -0.24 -10.01 5.93
CA PRO A 107 -1.29 -9.35 6.70
C PRO A 107 -1.84 -10.29 7.79
N PRO A 108 -2.48 -9.74 8.83
CA PRO A 108 -3.19 -10.53 9.83
C PRO A 108 -4.22 -11.47 9.18
N ASN A 109 -4.43 -12.63 9.80
CA ASN A 109 -5.48 -13.60 9.49
C ASN A 109 -5.38 -14.27 8.11
N LEU A 110 -4.32 -14.06 7.32
CA LEU A 110 -4.18 -14.75 6.02
C LEU A 110 -4.08 -16.28 6.18
N TYR A 111 -3.49 -16.77 7.28
CA TYR A 111 -3.45 -18.20 7.58
C TYR A 111 -4.84 -18.78 7.76
N GLU A 112 -5.68 -18.13 8.60
CA GLU A 112 -7.08 -18.52 8.82
C GLU A 112 -7.89 -18.47 7.53
N VAL A 113 -7.60 -17.49 6.66
CA VAL A 113 -8.21 -17.43 5.33
C VAL A 113 -7.85 -18.67 4.53
N PHE A 114 -6.57 -19.06 4.47
CA PHE A 114 -6.14 -20.22 3.67
C PHE A 114 -6.63 -21.57 4.22
N THR A 115 -6.77 -21.70 5.53
CA THR A 115 -7.28 -22.93 6.16
C THR A 115 -8.81 -23.00 6.22
N SER A 116 -9.51 -21.92 5.88
CA SER A 116 -10.97 -21.90 5.80
C SER A 116 -11.49 -22.70 4.61
N SER A 117 -12.56 -23.47 4.85
CA SER A 117 -13.30 -24.19 3.81
C SER A 117 -14.06 -23.28 2.84
N THR A 118 -14.21 -22.00 3.17
CA THR A 118 -14.86 -20.99 2.32
C THR A 118 -13.92 -19.81 2.05
N PRO A 119 -13.99 -19.20 0.85
CA PRO A 119 -13.17 -18.05 0.51
C PRO A 119 -13.52 -16.83 1.39
N PRO A 120 -12.58 -15.89 1.55
CA PRO A 120 -12.87 -14.67 2.31
C PRO A 120 -13.92 -13.82 1.59
N SER A 121 -14.53 -12.86 2.29
CA SER A 121 -15.34 -11.83 1.61
C SER A 121 -14.45 -10.77 0.96
N ILE A 122 -15.01 -9.96 0.04
CA ILE A 122 -14.26 -8.85 -0.57
C ILE A 122 -13.75 -7.82 0.45
N ASP A 123 -14.39 -7.74 1.63
CA ASP A 123 -14.01 -6.83 2.69
C ASP A 123 -12.66 -7.20 3.34
N TYR A 124 -12.27 -8.48 3.28
CA TYR A 124 -10.90 -8.89 3.64
C TYR A 124 -9.87 -8.09 2.84
N PHE A 125 -10.04 -8.02 1.53
CA PHE A 125 -9.11 -7.26 0.67
C PHE A 125 -9.14 -5.76 0.96
N LYS A 126 -10.30 -5.20 1.33
CA LYS A 126 -10.43 -3.79 1.74
C LYS A 126 -9.78 -3.48 3.09
N SER A 127 -9.50 -4.50 3.90
CA SER A 127 -8.83 -4.36 5.20
C SER A 127 -7.31 -4.55 5.15
N LEU A 128 -6.77 -4.96 4.00
CA LEU A 128 -5.34 -5.23 3.84
C LEU A 128 -4.48 -3.99 4.15
N PRO A 129 -3.27 -4.18 4.72
CA PRO A 129 -2.40 -3.06 5.05
C PRO A 129 -1.92 -2.34 3.79
N PRO A 130 -1.85 -0.99 3.79
CA PRO A 130 -1.35 -0.24 2.65
C PRO A 130 0.15 -0.47 2.46
N ALA A 131 0.62 -0.26 1.23
CA ALA A 131 2.05 -0.31 0.94
C ALA A 131 2.83 0.80 1.65
N THR A 132 3.98 0.44 2.22
CA THR A 132 4.97 1.38 2.74
C THR A 132 6.15 1.52 1.77
N PRO A 133 6.93 2.61 1.87
CA PRO A 133 8.15 2.76 1.08
C PRO A 133 9.12 1.60 1.31
N THR A 134 9.97 1.33 0.31
CA THR A 134 11.08 0.37 0.43
C THR A 134 10.66 -1.06 0.77
N LEU A 135 9.52 -1.51 0.25
CA LEU A 135 9.14 -2.93 0.23
C LEU A 135 8.91 -3.40 -1.19
N TRP A 136 9.28 -4.64 -1.48
CA TRP A 136 8.67 -5.40 -2.59
C TRP A 136 7.41 -6.07 -2.07
N GLY A 137 6.41 -6.26 -2.92
CA GLY A 137 5.12 -6.76 -2.45
C GLY A 137 4.23 -7.30 -3.54
N ILE A 138 3.39 -8.27 -3.15
CA ILE A 138 2.18 -8.64 -3.86
C ILE A 138 1.06 -7.76 -3.32
N TYR A 139 0.40 -7.04 -4.22
CA TYR A 139 -0.66 -6.11 -3.87
C TYR A 139 -1.99 -6.54 -4.48
N ALA A 140 -3.07 -6.19 -3.78
CA ALA A 140 -4.44 -6.27 -4.25
C ALA A 140 -5.00 -4.86 -4.47
N ILE A 141 -5.67 -4.65 -5.60
CA ILE A 141 -6.44 -3.45 -5.92
C ILE A 141 -7.91 -3.85 -5.99
N VAL A 142 -8.71 -3.30 -5.09
CA VAL A 142 -10.17 -3.48 -5.08
C VAL A 142 -10.80 -2.32 -5.82
N MET A 143 -11.61 -2.62 -6.82
CA MET A 143 -12.36 -1.63 -7.60
C MET A 143 -13.84 -1.76 -7.31
N ALA A 144 -14.49 -0.66 -6.92
CA ALA A 144 -15.91 -0.64 -6.55
C ALA A 144 -16.73 0.28 -7.46
N LYS A 145 -17.99 -0.08 -7.62
CA LYS A 145 -19.02 0.74 -8.28
C LYS A 145 -20.36 0.45 -7.61
N SER A 146 -21.07 1.51 -7.21
CA SER A 146 -22.37 1.36 -6.55
C SER A 146 -23.35 0.57 -7.40
N GLY A 147 -24.00 -0.44 -6.80
CA GLY A 147 -24.94 -1.33 -7.50
C GLY A 147 -24.29 -2.36 -8.43
N CYS A 148 -22.97 -2.52 -8.38
CA CYS A 148 -22.24 -3.55 -9.13
C CYS A 148 -21.34 -4.34 -8.18
N GLU A 149 -21.01 -5.58 -8.55
CA GLU A 149 -19.98 -6.35 -7.84
C GLU A 149 -18.62 -5.66 -7.93
N ASP A 150 -17.88 -5.75 -6.85
CA ASP A 150 -16.51 -5.27 -6.75
C ASP A 150 -15.58 -6.14 -7.61
N GLY A 151 -14.54 -5.53 -8.18
CA GLY A 151 -13.50 -6.21 -8.94
C GLY A 151 -12.20 -6.33 -8.16
N LEU A 152 -11.51 -7.45 -8.32
CA LEU A 152 -10.22 -7.73 -7.69
C LEU A 152 -9.11 -7.86 -8.74
N TYR A 153 -8.07 -7.05 -8.59
CA TYR A 153 -6.81 -7.19 -9.33
C TYR A 153 -5.68 -7.53 -8.35
N ILE A 154 -4.84 -8.49 -8.70
CA ILE A 154 -3.62 -8.82 -7.97
C ILE A 154 -2.42 -8.58 -8.88
N GLY A 155 -1.34 -8.03 -8.32
CA GLY A 155 -0.09 -7.89 -9.03
C GLY A 155 1.11 -7.78 -8.10
N SER A 156 2.32 -7.79 -8.66
CA SER A 156 3.56 -7.57 -7.93
C SER A 156 4.20 -6.21 -8.23
N GLY A 157 4.92 -5.68 -7.25
CA GLY A 157 5.73 -4.47 -7.42
C GLY A 157 7.13 -4.69 -6.88
N THR A 158 8.11 -4.75 -7.79
CA THR A 158 9.51 -5.12 -7.50
C THR A 158 10.48 -4.03 -7.97
N ASN A 159 10.11 -2.76 -7.91
CA ASN A 159 11.02 -1.68 -8.27
C ASN A 159 12.19 -1.61 -7.28
N SER A 160 13.43 -1.64 -7.78
CA SER A 160 14.63 -1.70 -6.93
C SER A 160 14.95 -0.43 -6.15
N ASP A 161 14.37 0.72 -6.49
CA ASP A 161 14.68 2.00 -5.83
C ASP A 161 13.57 2.45 -4.87
N HIS A 162 12.32 2.12 -5.21
CA HIS A 162 11.14 2.69 -4.56
C HIS A 162 10.09 1.63 -4.20
N GLY A 163 10.34 0.36 -4.54
CA GLY A 163 9.49 -0.76 -4.17
C GLY A 163 8.11 -0.75 -4.83
N VAL A 164 7.17 -1.41 -4.18
CA VAL A 164 5.81 -1.69 -4.65
C VAL A 164 4.97 -0.43 -4.85
N LEU A 165 5.26 0.65 -4.10
CA LEU A 165 4.52 1.92 -4.20
C LEU A 165 4.55 2.53 -5.60
N VAL A 166 5.63 2.34 -6.37
CA VAL A 166 5.71 2.83 -7.76
C VAL A 166 4.56 2.27 -8.58
N ARG A 167 4.28 0.98 -8.42
CA ARG A 167 3.25 0.29 -9.17
C ARG A 167 1.87 0.61 -8.62
N VAL A 168 1.69 0.50 -7.30
CA VAL A 168 0.41 0.75 -6.63
C VAL A 168 -0.11 2.18 -6.90
N ASN A 169 0.75 3.19 -6.96
CA ASN A 169 0.35 4.58 -7.21
C ASN A 169 -0.08 4.86 -8.67
N GLN A 170 0.18 3.95 -9.61
CA GLN A 170 -0.24 4.10 -11.01
C GLN A 170 -1.73 3.79 -11.22
N TYR A 171 -2.38 3.10 -10.28
CA TYR A 171 -3.80 2.73 -10.33
C TYR A 171 -4.68 3.96 -10.06
N LYS A 172 -4.83 4.81 -11.06
CA LYS A 172 -5.68 6.01 -11.02
C LYS A 172 -6.27 6.26 -12.41
N PRO A 173 -7.39 6.98 -12.52
CA PRO A 173 -7.95 7.36 -13.82
C PRO A 173 -6.88 8.03 -14.71
N GLY A 174 -6.78 7.59 -15.97
CA GLY A 174 -5.78 8.09 -16.92
C GLY A 174 -4.33 7.62 -16.68
N GLY A 175 -4.11 6.62 -15.80
CA GLY A 175 -2.78 6.03 -15.59
C GLY A 175 -2.20 5.42 -16.87
N SER A 176 -0.90 5.63 -17.11
CA SER A 176 -0.23 5.25 -18.37
C SER A 176 0.11 3.76 -18.50
N ALA A 177 0.02 2.99 -17.41
CA ALA A 177 0.40 1.56 -17.36
C ALA A 177 -0.67 0.73 -16.63
N LEU A 178 -1.94 0.97 -16.94
CA LEU A 178 -3.04 0.22 -16.33
C LEU A 178 -3.23 -1.15 -17.01
N PRO A 179 -3.42 -2.23 -16.22
CA PRO A 179 -3.85 -3.51 -16.77
C PRO A 179 -5.17 -3.38 -17.55
N ARG A 180 -5.37 -4.23 -18.57
CA ARG A 180 -6.50 -4.14 -19.51
C ARG A 180 -7.85 -3.99 -18.81
N PHE A 181 -8.19 -4.87 -17.87
CA PHE A 181 -9.51 -4.86 -17.22
C PHE A 181 -9.64 -3.80 -16.13
N VAL A 182 -8.53 -3.42 -15.48
CA VAL A 182 -8.51 -2.26 -14.57
C VAL A 182 -8.79 -0.97 -15.34
N LYS A 183 -8.16 -0.78 -16.51
CA LYS A 183 -8.43 0.36 -17.40
C LYS A 183 -9.90 0.40 -17.80
N ARG A 184 -10.45 -0.73 -18.26
CA ARG A 184 -11.88 -0.85 -18.61
C ARG A 184 -12.80 -0.57 -17.43
N ALA A 185 -12.47 -1.04 -16.23
CA ALA A 185 -13.26 -0.78 -15.04
C ALA A 185 -13.35 0.74 -14.76
N PHE A 186 -12.24 1.48 -14.87
CA PHE A 186 -12.27 2.95 -14.78
C PHE A 186 -13.16 3.58 -15.87
N GLU A 187 -13.06 3.11 -17.12
CA GLU A 187 -13.89 3.59 -18.24
C GLU A 187 -15.39 3.35 -17.99
N GLN A 188 -15.73 2.30 -17.22
CA GLN A 188 -17.10 1.97 -16.82
C GLN A 188 -17.56 2.65 -15.52
N GLY A 189 -16.76 3.55 -14.95
CA GLY A 189 -17.11 4.32 -13.76
C GLY A 189 -16.82 3.63 -12.44
N TYR A 190 -16.03 2.55 -12.43
CA TYR A 190 -15.46 2.02 -11.18
C TYR A 190 -14.38 2.97 -10.65
N HIS A 191 -14.21 2.99 -9.33
CA HIS A 191 -13.12 3.68 -8.65
C HIS A 191 -12.31 2.69 -7.80
N VAL A 192 -11.08 3.04 -7.46
CA VAL A 192 -10.26 2.23 -6.56
C VAL A 192 -10.79 2.42 -5.14
N ALA A 193 -11.38 1.38 -4.57
CA ALA A 193 -11.87 1.35 -3.20
C ALA A 193 -10.73 1.15 -2.20
N HIS A 194 -9.77 0.26 -2.52
CA HIS A 194 -8.64 -0.01 -1.65
C HIS A 194 -7.39 -0.47 -2.40
N ARG A 195 -6.22 -0.28 -1.76
CA ARG A 195 -4.91 -0.75 -2.22
C ARG A 195 -4.18 -1.36 -1.03
N GLY A 196 -4.01 -2.68 -1.01
CA GLY A 196 -3.41 -3.38 0.11
C GLY A 196 -2.36 -4.40 -0.32
N LEU A 197 -1.54 -4.84 0.63
CA LEU A 197 -0.52 -5.86 0.43
C LEU A 197 -0.98 -7.23 0.95
N LEU A 198 -0.85 -8.25 0.10
CA LEU A 198 -1.08 -9.67 0.44
C LEU A 198 0.17 -10.32 1.03
N CYS A 199 1.34 -9.91 0.57
CA CYS A 199 2.60 -10.19 1.23
C CYS A 199 3.65 -9.17 0.80
N SER A 200 4.71 -9.06 1.59
CA SER A 200 5.81 -8.13 1.31
C SER A 200 7.15 -8.65 1.79
N SER A 201 8.23 -8.13 1.22
CA SER A 201 9.59 -8.40 1.66
C SER A 201 10.41 -7.11 1.56
N PRO A 202 11.47 -6.94 2.39
CA PRO A 202 12.43 -5.86 2.20
C PRO A 202 13.03 -5.87 0.79
N LEU A 203 13.56 -4.73 0.34
CA LEU A 203 14.28 -4.68 -0.94
C LEU A 203 15.45 -5.65 -0.92
N PRO A 204 15.57 -6.57 -1.89
CA PRO A 204 16.74 -7.42 -2.00
C PRO A 204 17.95 -6.59 -2.42
N THR A 205 19.14 -7.10 -2.15
CA THR A 205 20.35 -6.51 -2.71
C THR A 205 20.33 -6.64 -4.25
N PRO A 206 20.99 -5.74 -4.98
CA PRO A 206 21.01 -5.79 -6.44
C PRO A 206 21.44 -7.13 -7.04
N GLY A 207 22.35 -7.86 -6.37
CA GLY A 207 22.82 -9.17 -6.81
C GLY A 207 21.76 -10.27 -6.73
N LEU A 208 20.85 -10.17 -5.76
CA LEU A 208 19.75 -11.12 -5.58
C LEU A 208 18.48 -10.70 -6.33
N ALA A 209 18.38 -9.42 -6.74
CA ALA A 209 17.17 -8.84 -7.28
C ALA A 209 16.52 -9.62 -8.46
N PRO A 210 17.26 -10.17 -9.44
CA PRO A 210 16.64 -10.96 -10.51
C PRO A 210 15.96 -12.25 -10.00
N ARG A 211 16.62 -12.99 -9.11
CA ARG A 211 16.14 -14.26 -8.54
C ARG A 211 14.97 -14.04 -7.58
N VAL A 212 15.04 -12.99 -6.76
CA VAL A 212 13.92 -12.58 -5.91
C VAL A 212 12.75 -12.08 -6.76
N ARG A 213 12.99 -11.41 -7.89
CA ARG A 213 11.90 -11.00 -8.80
C ARG A 213 11.20 -12.19 -9.43
N ALA A 214 11.94 -13.25 -9.77
CA ALA A 214 11.36 -14.53 -10.18
C ALA A 214 10.38 -15.04 -9.11
N ARG A 215 10.80 -15.07 -7.83
CA ARG A 215 9.93 -15.48 -6.72
C ARG A 215 8.68 -14.60 -6.60
N PHE A 216 8.79 -13.29 -6.78
CA PHE A 216 7.64 -12.40 -6.72
C PHE A 216 6.66 -12.57 -7.90
N LEU A 217 7.13 -12.92 -9.11
CA LEU A 217 6.24 -13.29 -10.21
C LEU A 217 5.53 -14.62 -9.94
N ALA A 218 6.25 -15.59 -9.35
CA ALA A 218 5.66 -16.87 -8.92
C ALA A 218 4.58 -16.66 -7.84
N LEU A 219 4.87 -15.82 -6.83
CA LEU A 219 3.91 -15.43 -5.79
C LEU A 219 2.71 -14.69 -6.38
N GLU A 220 2.92 -13.79 -7.34
CA GLU A 220 1.82 -13.11 -8.05
C GLU A 220 0.91 -14.13 -8.75
N ALA A 221 1.48 -15.11 -9.44
CA ALA A 221 0.71 -16.19 -10.06
C ALA A 221 -0.06 -17.00 -9.02
N LEU A 222 0.59 -17.40 -7.92
CA LEU A 222 -0.06 -18.12 -6.83
C LEU A 222 -1.25 -17.34 -6.27
N PHE A 223 -1.04 -16.12 -5.79
CA PHE A 223 -2.11 -15.33 -5.18
C PHE A 223 -3.22 -14.97 -6.17
N THR A 224 -2.89 -14.76 -7.44
CA THR A 224 -3.89 -14.52 -8.49
C THR A 224 -4.75 -15.76 -8.73
N ALA A 225 -4.16 -16.96 -8.70
CA ALA A 225 -4.88 -18.22 -8.83
C ALA A 225 -5.73 -18.52 -7.61
N LEU A 226 -5.15 -18.49 -6.40
CA LEU A 226 -5.84 -18.82 -5.15
C LEU A 226 -7.05 -17.92 -4.90
N PHE A 227 -6.96 -16.63 -5.20
CA PHE A 227 -8.06 -15.67 -5.03
C PHE A 227 -8.87 -15.42 -6.30
N PHE A 228 -8.70 -16.23 -7.35
CA PHE A 228 -9.48 -16.13 -8.58
C PHE A 228 -9.50 -14.73 -9.20
N ALA A 229 -8.39 -13.98 -9.08
CA ALA A 229 -8.32 -12.61 -9.57
C ALA A 229 -8.15 -12.56 -11.10
N SER A 230 -7.85 -13.69 -11.76
CA SER A 230 -7.77 -13.83 -13.21
C SER A 230 -9.04 -14.38 -13.84
N ILE A 231 -9.33 -13.96 -15.07
CA ILE A 231 -10.43 -14.56 -15.86
C ILE A 231 -10.22 -16.08 -16.01
N PRO A 232 -11.29 -16.89 -16.02
CA PRO A 232 -11.17 -18.33 -16.23
C PRO A 232 -10.51 -18.63 -17.58
N ALA A 233 -9.64 -19.63 -17.62
CA ALA A 233 -9.02 -20.08 -18.85
C ALA A 233 -8.97 -21.61 -18.92
N ILE A 234 -8.92 -22.16 -20.14
CA ILE A 234 -8.72 -23.60 -20.36
C ILE A 234 -7.41 -24.12 -19.76
N THR A 235 -6.45 -23.23 -19.50
CA THR A 235 -5.17 -23.55 -18.90
C THR A 235 -5.26 -23.72 -17.38
N ASP A 236 -6.40 -23.41 -16.77
CA ASP A 236 -6.62 -23.57 -15.32
C ASP A 236 -6.50 -25.05 -14.92
N SER A 237 -6.77 -25.99 -15.82
CA SER A 237 -6.61 -27.43 -15.60
C SER A 237 -5.17 -27.83 -15.25
N TYR A 238 -4.16 -27.01 -15.56
CA TYR A 238 -2.78 -27.29 -15.16
C TYR A 238 -2.57 -27.11 -13.65
N PHE A 239 -3.28 -26.18 -13.01
CA PHE A 239 -3.04 -25.79 -11.62
C PHE A 239 -4.27 -25.94 -10.71
N GLU A 240 -5.39 -26.45 -11.22
CA GLU A 240 -6.63 -26.63 -10.44
C GLU A 240 -6.42 -27.43 -9.15
N HIS A 241 -5.51 -28.40 -9.15
CA HIS A 241 -5.16 -29.23 -7.99
C HIS A 241 -4.47 -28.46 -6.85
N LEU A 242 -4.03 -27.22 -7.08
CA LEU A 242 -3.42 -26.34 -6.08
C LEU A 242 -4.42 -25.33 -5.49
N LEU A 243 -5.65 -25.26 -6.02
CA LEU A 243 -6.63 -24.27 -5.59
C LEU A 243 -7.30 -24.66 -4.26
N LEU A 244 -7.54 -23.67 -3.42
CA LEU A 244 -8.16 -23.88 -2.11
C LEU A 244 -9.68 -24.03 -2.19
N TRP A 245 -10.32 -23.43 -3.19
CA TRP A 245 -11.78 -23.32 -3.27
C TRP A 245 -12.26 -23.57 -4.69
N GLU A 246 -13.58 -23.63 -4.87
CA GLU A 246 -14.18 -23.50 -6.20
C GLU A 246 -14.25 -22.03 -6.61
N ARG A 247 -14.26 -21.78 -7.92
CA ARG A 247 -14.25 -20.40 -8.45
C ARG A 247 -15.61 -19.72 -8.29
N ASP A 248 -16.70 -20.45 -8.41
CA ASP A 248 -18.07 -19.94 -8.42
C ASP A 248 -18.55 -19.42 -7.05
N ILE A 249 -17.86 -19.79 -5.97
CA ILE A 249 -18.19 -19.34 -4.62
C ILE A 249 -17.55 -17.99 -4.23
N VAL A 250 -16.72 -17.38 -5.07
CA VAL A 250 -16.19 -16.02 -4.83
C VAL A 250 -17.18 -14.95 -5.30
N THR A 251 -17.18 -13.79 -4.62
CA THR A 251 -18.17 -12.73 -4.82
C THR A 251 -17.64 -11.50 -5.57
N TRP A 252 -16.46 -11.61 -6.19
CA TRP A 252 -15.81 -10.51 -6.91
C TRP A 252 -15.52 -10.85 -8.37
N LYS A 253 -15.42 -9.80 -9.19
CA LYS A 253 -15.05 -9.92 -10.60
C LYS A 253 -13.52 -10.00 -10.76
N PRO A 254 -13.00 -10.93 -11.58
CA PRO A 254 -11.58 -10.98 -11.89
C PRO A 254 -11.16 -9.80 -12.78
N LEU A 255 -10.05 -9.13 -12.42
CA LEU A 255 -9.48 -8.04 -13.22
C LEU A 255 -8.08 -8.35 -13.78
N CYS A 256 -7.51 -9.52 -13.47
CA CYS A 256 -6.32 -10.04 -14.13
C CYS A 256 -6.71 -10.79 -15.41
N SER A 257 -5.87 -10.70 -16.44
CA SER A 257 -6.15 -11.36 -17.72
C SER A 257 -5.51 -12.74 -17.87
N HIS A 258 -4.44 -13.00 -17.12
CA HIS A 258 -3.69 -14.25 -17.11
C HIS A 258 -2.81 -14.29 -15.84
N LEU A 259 -2.21 -15.44 -15.57
CA LEU A 259 -1.12 -15.56 -14.60
C LEU A 259 0.19 -15.09 -15.24
N PRO A 260 1.10 -14.44 -14.51
CA PRO A 260 2.37 -13.93 -15.04
C PRO A 260 3.45 -15.01 -15.26
N LEU A 261 3.09 -16.30 -15.32
CA LEU A 261 4.05 -17.41 -15.41
C LEU A 261 4.81 -17.47 -16.73
N ASN A 262 4.28 -16.84 -17.79
CA ASN A 262 4.94 -16.72 -19.08
C ASN A 262 5.74 -15.41 -19.23
N GLU A 263 5.78 -14.56 -18.21
CA GLU A 263 6.50 -13.30 -18.27
C GLU A 263 8.02 -13.50 -18.19
N GLY A 264 8.75 -12.60 -18.84
CA GLY A 264 10.22 -12.55 -18.75
C GLY A 264 10.67 -12.00 -17.40
N ILE A 265 11.62 -12.68 -16.74
CA ILE A 265 12.17 -12.20 -15.47
C ILE A 265 13.10 -11.01 -15.74
N MET A 266 12.72 -9.83 -15.25
CA MET A 266 13.55 -8.64 -15.41
C MET A 266 14.85 -8.76 -14.59
N GLY A 267 15.98 -8.67 -15.28
CA GLY A 267 17.32 -8.80 -14.70
C GLY A 267 18.21 -9.66 -15.59
N ASP A 268 19.42 -9.93 -15.13
CA ASP A 268 20.29 -10.92 -15.76
C ASP A 268 20.47 -12.08 -14.78
N LEU A 269 19.97 -13.26 -15.17
CA LEU A 269 20.06 -14.48 -14.37
C LEU A 269 21.39 -15.22 -14.58
N HIS A 270 22.12 -14.91 -15.66
CA HIS A 270 23.40 -15.53 -16.01
C HIS A 270 24.59 -14.86 -15.32
N MET A 271 24.45 -13.60 -14.93
CA MET A 271 25.46 -12.90 -14.13
C MET A 271 25.50 -13.41 -12.68
N SER A 272 26.71 -13.41 -12.11
CA SER A 272 26.90 -13.71 -10.69
C SER A 272 26.29 -12.61 -9.81
N ILE A 273 26.06 -12.93 -8.53
CA ILE A 273 25.57 -11.98 -7.54
C ILE A 273 26.53 -10.78 -7.45
N GLU A 274 27.83 -11.02 -7.41
CA GLU A 274 28.88 -10.00 -7.32
C GLU A 274 28.92 -9.12 -8.57
N GLU A 275 28.80 -9.71 -9.75
CA GLU A 275 28.79 -8.95 -11.01
C GLU A 275 27.57 -8.01 -11.09
N LEU A 276 26.41 -8.48 -10.65
CA LEU A 276 25.19 -7.69 -10.57
C LEU A 276 25.32 -6.53 -9.56
N GLU A 277 25.95 -6.77 -8.40
CA GLU A 277 26.29 -5.71 -7.43
C GLU A 277 27.20 -4.64 -8.05
N LEU A 278 28.24 -5.06 -8.77
CA LEU A 278 29.17 -4.15 -9.47
C LEU A 278 28.45 -3.33 -10.56
N VAL A 279 27.57 -3.96 -11.34
CA VAL A 279 26.75 -3.25 -12.34
C VAL A 279 25.84 -2.23 -11.66
N ALA A 280 25.20 -2.59 -10.55
CA ALA A 280 24.34 -1.68 -9.79
C ALA A 280 25.11 -0.51 -9.19
N ALA A 281 26.32 -0.73 -8.67
CA ALA A 281 27.22 0.34 -8.21
C ALA A 281 27.54 1.32 -9.35
N LYS A 282 27.96 0.81 -10.52
CA LYS A 282 28.24 1.63 -11.71
C LYS A 282 27.00 2.39 -12.19
N ARG A 283 25.80 1.79 -12.11
CA ARG A 283 24.53 2.46 -12.45
C ARG A 283 24.24 3.62 -11.49
N ARG A 284 24.47 3.43 -10.19
CA ARG A 284 24.31 4.47 -9.15
C ARG A 284 25.29 5.63 -9.36
N GLU A 285 26.56 5.36 -9.65
CA GLU A 285 27.55 6.39 -10.00
C GLU A 285 27.15 7.19 -11.24
N ARG A 286 26.71 6.50 -12.30
CA ARG A 286 26.19 7.18 -13.49
C ARG A 286 24.93 8.01 -13.18
N ALA A 287 24.09 7.54 -12.28
CA ALA A 287 22.87 8.23 -11.86
C ALA A 287 23.18 9.53 -11.09
N SER A 288 24.20 9.51 -10.22
CA SER A 288 24.64 10.67 -9.44
C SER A 288 25.56 11.62 -10.21
N SER A 289 25.95 11.30 -11.46
CA SER A 289 26.81 12.17 -12.26
C SER A 289 26.19 13.57 -12.47
N PRO A 290 26.97 14.66 -12.31
CA PRO A 290 26.46 16.03 -12.45
C PRO A 290 25.76 16.28 -13.79
N THR A 291 26.28 15.70 -14.87
CA THR A 291 25.69 15.79 -16.21
C THR A 291 24.28 15.21 -16.24
N ARG A 292 24.07 14.02 -15.66
CA ARG A 292 22.76 13.37 -15.66
C ARG A 292 21.77 14.09 -14.75
N LEU A 293 22.23 14.56 -13.59
CA LEU A 293 21.42 15.37 -12.68
C LEU A 293 20.98 16.69 -13.35
N ALA A 294 21.88 17.36 -14.09
CA ALA A 294 21.54 18.57 -14.83
C ALA A 294 20.50 18.30 -15.93
N VAL A 295 20.63 17.20 -16.68
CA VAL A 295 19.66 16.79 -17.70
C VAL A 295 18.28 16.53 -17.06
N PHE A 296 18.24 15.79 -15.95
CA PHE A 296 17.01 15.52 -15.22
C PHE A 296 16.36 16.81 -14.69
N ALA A 297 17.15 17.71 -14.11
CA ALA A 297 16.67 19.00 -13.60
C ALA A 297 16.04 19.86 -14.71
N ARG A 298 16.69 19.93 -15.88
CA ARG A 298 16.16 20.64 -17.07
C ARG A 298 14.85 20.03 -17.54
N ARG A 299 14.78 18.69 -17.65
CA ARG A 299 13.54 18.00 -18.05
C ARG A 299 12.42 18.24 -17.04
N SER A 300 12.73 18.16 -15.74
CA SER A 300 11.77 18.41 -14.67
C SER A 300 11.25 19.85 -14.69
N ALA A 301 12.11 20.84 -14.95
CA ALA A 301 11.70 22.24 -15.11
C ALA A 301 10.73 22.42 -16.30
N ARG A 302 11.08 21.86 -17.46
CA ARG A 302 10.22 21.89 -18.65
C ARG A 302 8.85 21.27 -18.37
N ASN A 303 8.81 20.10 -17.74
CA ASN A 303 7.53 19.44 -17.41
C ASN A 303 6.68 20.28 -16.44
N ARG A 304 7.30 21.03 -15.52
CA ARG A 304 6.58 21.95 -14.61
C ARG A 304 6.02 23.17 -15.34
N GLU A 305 6.75 23.70 -16.31
CA GLU A 305 6.30 24.80 -17.16
C GLU A 305 5.14 24.37 -18.06
N GLU A 306 5.26 23.19 -18.69
CA GLU A 306 4.21 22.58 -19.50
C GLU A 306 2.94 22.32 -18.66
N ALA A 307 3.07 21.71 -17.47
CA ALA A 307 1.93 21.45 -16.60
C ALA A 307 1.18 22.72 -16.18
N LYS A 308 1.89 23.85 -15.99
CA LYS A 308 1.28 25.16 -15.76
C LYS A 308 0.58 25.67 -17.02
N ALA A 309 1.26 25.62 -18.17
CA ALA A 309 0.73 26.12 -19.44
C ALA A 309 -0.54 25.38 -19.89
N THR A 310 -0.66 24.09 -19.58
CA THR A 310 -1.84 23.28 -19.92
C THR A 310 -2.92 23.28 -18.84
N GLY A 311 -2.72 23.98 -17.72
CA GLY A 311 -3.65 23.93 -16.57
C GLY A 311 -3.84 22.53 -15.99
N MET A 312 -2.83 21.66 -16.08
CA MET A 312 -2.95 20.24 -15.67
C MET A 312 -3.28 20.09 -14.17
N TYR A 313 -2.80 21.02 -13.35
CA TYR A 313 -3.05 21.05 -11.91
C TYR A 313 -3.68 22.39 -11.52
N HIS A 314 -4.90 22.59 -12.00
CA HIS A 314 -5.70 23.79 -11.75
C HIS A 314 -6.45 23.69 -10.41
N CYS A 315 -6.72 24.85 -9.79
CA CYS A 315 -7.63 24.97 -8.65
C CYS A 315 -8.77 25.92 -8.98
N ASP A 316 -9.99 25.40 -9.12
CA ASP A 316 -11.15 26.17 -9.57
C ASP A 316 -11.55 27.30 -8.60
N VAL A 317 -11.41 27.07 -7.29
CA VAL A 317 -11.74 28.09 -6.28
C VAL A 317 -10.78 29.27 -6.36
N CYS A 318 -9.52 28.98 -6.67
CA CYS A 318 -8.45 29.97 -6.63
C CYS A 318 -8.07 30.51 -8.01
N ASP A 319 -8.55 29.89 -9.08
CA ASP A 319 -8.21 30.20 -10.46
C ASP A 319 -6.69 30.31 -10.65
N ILE A 320 -5.95 29.29 -10.18
CA ILE A 320 -4.49 29.22 -10.32
C ILE A 320 -4.03 27.86 -10.84
N ASP A 321 -3.05 27.91 -11.75
CA ASP A 321 -2.37 26.73 -12.29
C ASP A 321 -1.07 26.43 -11.53
N LEU A 322 -0.95 25.21 -11.04
CA LEU A 322 0.18 24.78 -10.22
C LEU A 322 1.12 23.84 -10.98
N GLN A 323 2.39 23.86 -10.59
CA GLN A 323 3.46 23.11 -11.26
C GLN A 323 3.45 21.60 -11.05
N GLY A 324 2.50 21.05 -10.29
CA GLY A 324 2.52 19.64 -9.94
C GLY A 324 1.45 19.25 -8.92
N PRO A 325 1.21 17.93 -8.75
CA PRO A 325 0.17 17.42 -7.87
C PRO A 325 0.46 17.72 -6.40
N LEU A 326 1.73 17.65 -5.98
CA LEU A 326 2.13 18.00 -4.60
C LEU A 326 1.94 19.51 -4.33
N ALA A 327 2.14 20.36 -5.34
CA ALA A 327 1.91 21.79 -5.19
C ALA A 327 0.42 22.08 -5.05
N LEU A 328 -0.43 21.39 -5.81
CA LEU A 328 -1.89 21.43 -5.67
C LEU A 328 -2.36 20.94 -4.30
N ASP A 329 -1.91 19.76 -3.85
CA ASP A 329 -2.27 19.24 -2.52
C ASP A 329 -1.89 20.20 -1.39
N LYS A 330 -0.67 20.76 -1.43
CA LYS A 330 -0.24 21.78 -0.46
C LYS A 330 -1.06 23.06 -0.55
N HIS A 331 -1.42 23.46 -1.76
CA HIS A 331 -2.27 24.63 -1.99
C HIS A 331 -3.67 24.41 -1.40
N LEU A 332 -4.33 23.28 -1.67
CA LEU A 332 -5.65 22.94 -1.15
C LEU A 332 -5.67 22.88 0.40
N LYS A 333 -4.57 22.43 1.00
CA LYS A 333 -4.38 22.40 2.47
C LYS A 333 -3.96 23.74 3.07
N SER A 334 -3.73 24.77 2.25
CA SER A 334 -3.26 26.07 2.74
C SER A 334 -4.40 26.87 3.37
N THR A 335 -4.07 27.69 4.39
CA THR A 335 -5.02 28.63 4.99
C THR A 335 -5.58 29.61 3.96
N TRP A 336 -4.77 29.98 2.98
CA TRP A 336 -5.19 30.87 1.88
C TRP A 336 -6.33 30.27 1.05
N HIS A 337 -6.22 28.99 0.70
CA HIS A 337 -7.30 28.30 -0.01
C HIS A 337 -8.57 28.20 0.87
N ALA A 338 -8.42 27.85 2.15
CA ALA A 338 -9.53 27.79 3.08
C ALA A 338 -10.24 29.15 3.29
N ASP A 339 -9.48 30.24 3.42
CA ASP A 339 -10.00 31.60 3.53
C ASP A 339 -10.79 31.99 2.27
N ARG A 340 -10.33 31.55 1.09
CA ARG A 340 -10.99 31.84 -0.19
C ARG A 340 -12.28 31.06 -0.36
N VAL A 341 -12.29 29.79 0.05
CA VAL A 341 -13.50 28.96 0.15
C VAL A 341 -14.52 29.61 1.11
N ALA A 342 -14.05 30.20 2.20
CA ALA A 342 -14.90 30.89 3.19
C ALA A 342 -15.38 32.29 2.75
N GLY A 343 -15.03 32.75 1.54
CA GLY A 343 -15.46 34.06 1.03
C GLY A 343 -14.81 35.25 1.74
N VAL A 344 -13.70 35.04 2.45
CA VAL A 344 -12.95 36.12 3.09
C VAL A 344 -12.30 36.97 1.98
N PRO A 345 -12.42 38.31 2.00
CA PRO A 345 -11.70 39.17 1.06
C PRO A 345 -10.19 39.01 1.26
N ILE A 346 -9.53 38.29 0.36
CA ILE A 346 -8.08 38.09 0.41
C ILE A 346 -7.41 39.14 -0.50
N PRO A 347 -6.51 39.99 0.03
CA PRO A 347 -5.73 40.89 -0.80
C PRO A 347 -4.67 40.12 -1.61
N ASP A 348 -4.08 40.79 -2.59
CA ASP A 348 -2.95 40.34 -3.44
C ASP A 348 -2.14 39.16 -2.84
N PRO A 349 -2.01 38.02 -3.55
CA PRO A 349 -1.23 36.86 -3.12
C PRO A 349 0.17 37.18 -2.59
N HIS A 350 0.82 38.22 -3.14
CA HIS A 350 2.17 38.64 -2.73
C HIS A 350 2.23 39.31 -1.35
N LYS A 351 1.09 39.74 -0.79
CA LYS A 351 1.00 40.43 0.50
C LYS A 351 0.27 39.64 1.59
N TYR A 352 -0.14 38.40 1.32
CA TYR A 352 -0.93 37.59 2.26
C TYR A 352 -0.27 37.44 3.64
N ASN A 353 1.04 37.17 3.69
CA ASN A 353 1.77 37.03 4.95
C ASN A 353 1.84 38.34 5.76
N ASP A 354 2.04 39.47 5.08
CA ASP A 354 2.07 40.78 5.73
C ASP A 354 0.69 41.16 6.26
N ASN A 355 -0.37 40.82 5.52
CA ASN A 355 -1.75 41.02 5.94
C ASN A 355 -2.15 40.13 7.13
N LEU A 356 -1.77 38.85 7.13
CA LEU A 356 -1.98 37.96 8.28
C LEU A 356 -1.26 38.49 9.53
N LYS A 357 -0.05 39.03 9.36
CA LYS A 357 0.70 39.66 10.45
C LYS A 357 -0.01 40.91 10.97
N ALA A 358 -0.53 41.76 10.08
CA ALA A 358 -1.31 42.93 10.43
C ALA A 358 -2.63 42.55 11.14
N GLN A 359 -3.36 41.56 10.65
CA GLN A 359 -4.58 41.05 11.29
C GLN A 359 -4.28 40.53 12.69
N ARG A 360 -3.27 39.66 12.87
CA ARG A 360 -2.86 39.17 14.20
C ARG A 360 -2.46 40.32 15.14
N ALA A 361 -1.88 41.40 14.63
CA ALA A 361 -1.54 42.59 15.41
C ALA A 361 -2.82 43.38 15.79
N ALA A 362 -3.76 43.55 14.87
CA ALA A 362 -5.05 44.19 15.12
C ALA A 362 -5.87 43.41 16.17
N ARG A 363 -5.97 42.08 16.06
CA ARG A 363 -6.66 41.25 17.07
C ARG A 363 -6.06 41.38 18.46
N LYS A 364 -4.72 41.50 18.56
CA LYS A 364 -4.03 41.79 19.82
C LYS A 364 -4.36 43.18 20.35
N ALA A 365 -4.40 44.19 19.49
CA ALA A 365 -4.76 45.57 19.86
C ALA A 365 -6.22 45.67 20.33
N ASN A 366 -7.13 45.01 19.63
CA ASN A 366 -8.56 44.94 19.93
C ASN A 366 -8.90 44.02 21.12
N LYS A 367 -7.90 43.32 21.68
CA LYS A 367 -8.05 42.37 22.79
C LYS A 367 -9.07 41.24 22.51
N GLU A 368 -9.22 40.84 21.24
CA GLU A 368 -10.17 39.78 20.84
C GLU A 368 -9.87 38.45 21.54
N HIS A 369 -8.60 38.02 21.55
CA HIS A 369 -8.15 36.83 22.28
C HIS A 369 -7.30 37.24 23.48
N TRP A 370 -7.97 37.60 24.58
CA TRP A 370 -7.32 38.15 25.78
C TRP A 370 -7.37 37.21 26.98
N CYS A 371 -6.25 37.14 27.70
CA CYS A 371 -6.16 36.49 29.01
C CYS A 371 -6.20 37.54 30.12
N SER A 372 -7.30 37.61 30.87
CA SER A 372 -7.48 38.53 32.00
C SER A 372 -6.58 38.22 33.21
N VAL A 373 -6.22 36.95 33.44
CA VAL A 373 -5.35 36.53 34.56
C VAL A 373 -3.90 36.95 34.35
N CYS A 374 -3.40 36.84 33.12
CA CYS A 374 -2.01 37.16 32.78
C CYS A 374 -1.86 38.50 32.07
N ASN A 375 -2.96 39.23 31.85
CA ASN A 375 -3.02 40.50 31.14
C ASN A 375 -2.27 40.46 29.79
N LYS A 376 -2.50 39.41 29.01
CA LYS A 376 -1.76 39.12 27.77
C LYS A 376 -2.72 38.86 26.61
N GLY A 377 -2.45 39.51 25.48
CA GLY A 377 -3.20 39.37 24.23
C GLY A 377 -2.55 38.40 23.26
N PHE A 378 -3.37 37.67 22.53
CA PHE A 378 -2.98 36.67 21.54
C PHE A 378 -3.54 37.06 20.17
N GLY A 379 -2.83 36.68 19.10
CA GLY A 379 -3.28 36.97 17.73
C GLY A 379 -4.25 35.93 17.19
N GLU A 380 -4.40 34.79 17.86
CA GLU A 380 -5.21 33.64 17.45
C GLU A 380 -5.79 32.94 18.68
N ASP A 381 -6.95 32.31 18.51
CA ASP A 381 -7.71 31.69 19.60
C ASP A 381 -7.01 30.46 20.21
N TRP A 382 -6.54 29.53 19.36
CA TRP A 382 -5.85 28.31 19.81
C TRP A 382 -4.61 28.63 20.67
N SER A 383 -3.95 29.76 20.40
CA SER A 383 -2.81 30.25 21.17
C SER A 383 -3.22 30.70 22.59
N LEU A 384 -4.41 31.29 22.75
CA LEU A 384 -5.00 31.63 24.05
C LEU A 384 -5.43 30.36 24.81
N THR A 385 -6.06 29.42 24.13
CA THR A 385 -6.50 28.14 24.71
C THR A 385 -5.31 27.36 25.28
N ARG A 386 -4.26 27.15 24.47
CA ARG A 386 -3.01 26.52 24.93
C ARG A 386 -2.35 27.30 26.07
N HIS A 387 -2.42 28.64 26.05
CA HIS A 387 -1.91 29.46 27.15
C HIS A 387 -2.64 29.17 28.48
N LYS A 388 -3.98 29.06 28.45
CA LYS A 388 -4.80 28.79 29.63
C LYS A 388 -4.53 27.39 30.20
N GLU A 389 -4.23 26.43 29.34
CA GLU A 389 -3.92 25.04 29.73
C GLU A 389 -2.52 24.87 30.33
N GLY A 390 -1.62 25.82 30.08
CA GLY A 390 -0.25 25.79 30.56
C GLY A 390 -0.10 25.87 32.08
N THR A 391 0.87 25.15 32.62
CA THR A 391 1.16 25.04 34.07
C THR A 391 1.38 26.41 34.74
N ARG A 392 2.10 27.31 34.06
CA ARG A 392 2.35 28.68 34.54
C ARG A 392 1.07 29.52 34.65
N HIS A 393 0.14 29.38 33.71
CA HIS A 393 -1.14 30.08 33.76
C HIS A 393 -1.99 29.54 34.91
N LYS A 394 -2.11 28.21 35.02
CA LYS A 394 -2.86 27.54 36.11
C LYS A 394 -2.35 27.99 37.49
N ALA A 395 -1.04 28.07 37.69
CA ALA A 395 -0.44 28.57 38.93
C ALA A 395 -0.81 30.05 39.22
N ARG A 396 -0.76 30.92 38.20
CA ARG A 396 -1.17 32.34 38.34
C ARG A 396 -2.67 32.48 38.59
N ALA A 397 -3.51 31.68 37.93
CA ALA A 397 -4.95 31.66 38.12
C ALA A 397 -5.35 31.22 39.53
N LYS A 398 -4.65 30.21 40.08
CA LYS A 398 -4.82 29.77 41.48
C LYS A 398 -4.52 30.91 42.45
N LYS A 399 -3.35 31.56 42.33
CA LYS A 399 -2.98 32.72 43.16
C LYS A 399 -3.95 33.89 43.03
N ALA A 400 -4.44 34.18 41.83
CA ALA A 400 -5.41 35.24 41.60
C ALA A 400 -6.78 34.94 42.26
N ARG A 401 -7.23 33.68 42.23
CA ARG A 401 -8.44 33.22 42.93
C ARG A 401 -8.30 33.34 44.44
N GLU A 402 -7.18 32.90 45.01
CA GLU A 402 -6.88 33.01 46.44
C GLU A 402 -6.85 34.47 46.92
N LYS A 403 -6.23 35.37 46.14
CA LYS A 403 -6.20 36.82 46.43
C LYS A 403 -7.60 37.45 46.40
N LYS A 404 -8.45 37.06 45.43
CA LYS A 404 -9.84 37.54 45.31
C LYS A 404 -10.74 37.01 46.43
N ALA A 405 -10.54 35.77 46.87
CA ALA A 405 -11.23 35.20 48.03
C ALA A 405 -10.85 35.95 49.32
N ARG A 406 -9.57 36.28 49.50
CA ARG A 406 -9.08 37.05 50.66
C ARG A 406 -9.62 38.48 50.68
N SER A 407 -9.74 39.16 49.54
CA SER A 407 -10.32 40.51 49.48
C SER A 407 -11.83 40.54 49.73
N LYS A 408 -12.57 39.48 49.35
CA LYS A 408 -14.03 39.38 49.57
C LYS A 408 -14.36 39.01 51.02
N GLY A 409 -13.52 38.20 51.66
CA GLY A 409 -13.62 37.91 53.10
C GLY A 409 -13.28 39.09 54.03
N LEU A 410 -12.56 40.11 53.53
CA LEU A 410 -12.35 41.37 54.27
C LEU A 410 -13.53 42.35 54.17
N SER A 411 -14.36 42.28 53.11
CA SER A 411 -15.52 43.16 52.96
C SER A 411 -16.76 42.70 53.75
N GLU A 412 -16.86 41.42 54.13
CA GLU A 412 -18.00 40.89 54.89
C GLU A 412 -17.86 41.06 56.42
N LYS A 413 -16.66 41.40 56.94
CA LYS A 413 -16.44 41.66 58.38
C LYS A 413 -16.68 43.12 58.80
N GLY A 414 -17.25 43.96 57.94
CA GLY A 414 -17.48 45.39 58.18
C GLY A 414 -18.93 45.82 58.39
N LEU A 415 -19.89 44.89 58.51
CA LEU A 415 -21.31 45.19 58.72
C LEU A 415 -21.90 44.30 59.83
N SER A 416 -21.36 44.43 61.04
CA SER A 416 -22.04 44.02 62.27
C SER A 416 -21.61 44.96 63.39
N GLY A 417 -22.26 46.13 63.41
CA GLY A 417 -22.18 47.12 64.49
C GLY A 417 -23.58 47.65 64.76
N LEU A 418 -24.32 46.92 65.59
CA LEU A 418 -25.26 47.43 66.58
C LEU A 418 -25.05 46.61 67.86
#